data_AF-A0ABD0TD47-F1
#
_entry.id   AF-A0ABD0TD47-F1
#
_cell.length_a   1.000
_cell.length_b   1.000
_cell.length_c   1.000
_cell.angle_alpha   90.00
_cell.angle_beta   90.00
_cell.angle_gamma   90.00
#
_symmetry.space_group_name_H-M   'P 1'
#
loop_
_entity.id
_entity.type
_entity.pdbx_description
1 polymer ?
#
loop_
_entity_poly.entity_id
_entity_poly.type
_entity_poly.pdbx_seq_one_letter_code
_entity_poly.pdbx_strand_id
1 'polypeptide(L)'
;MPRRCALGCPPSGTRMHCFPDPEKYPDKFLTWANLAGVKLETASEKEYYHINKRICDIHFTPEDKNRYNRLNALAVPTLHLPANPVNQNNSASNLVTVKQPSSSEHNYSVISRPDWKESRKPLQTKIKYLRTEISRLRRKAINILLHSWCRSINRILSGKIVYHGDDFTKNAAQRYYNKHRHYRNKK
;
A
#
# COMPACT_ATOMS: atom_id res chain seq x y z
N MET A 1 -1.56 12.68 6.45
CA MET A 1 -1.69 12.17 7.83
C MET A 1 -0.71 11.02 8.02
N PRO A 2 0.05 10.97 9.13
CA PRO A 2 0.94 9.86 9.43
C PRO A 2 0.12 8.57 9.58
N ARG A 3 0.57 7.49 8.92
CA ARG A 3 -0.09 6.18 9.03
C ARG A 3 0.18 5.62 10.42
N ARG A 4 -0.86 5.12 11.09
CA ARG A 4 -0.76 4.50 12.42
C ARG A 4 -0.61 2.99 12.32
N CYS A 5 0.06 2.40 13.30
CA CYS A 5 0.17 0.94 13.41
C CYS A 5 -1.22 0.34 13.61
N ALA A 6 -1.55 -0.73 12.89
CA ALA A 6 -2.80 -1.46 13.06
C ALA A 6 -2.92 -2.10 14.45
N LEU A 7 -1.80 -2.36 15.13
CA LEU A 7 -1.74 -2.87 16.51
C LEU A 7 -1.86 -1.77 17.58
N GLY A 8 -2.12 -0.52 17.20
CA GLY A 8 -2.40 0.56 18.16
C GLY A 8 -1.18 1.30 18.73
N CYS A 9 0.01 1.12 18.15
CA CYS A 9 1.21 1.79 18.65
C CYS A 9 1.16 3.33 18.53
N PRO A 10 1.85 4.05 19.44
CA PRO A 10 2.12 5.47 19.27
C PRO A 10 2.95 5.70 18.00
N PRO A 11 2.85 6.88 17.37
CA PRO A 11 3.63 7.22 16.18
C PRO A 11 5.13 7.23 16.50
N SER A 12 5.83 6.14 16.20
CA SER A 12 7.22 5.91 16.63
C SER A 12 8.27 6.21 15.54
N GLY A 13 7.86 6.73 14.37
CA GLY A 13 8.77 6.99 13.24
C GLY A 13 9.45 5.74 12.65
N THR A 14 9.15 4.56 13.19
CA THR A 14 9.73 3.29 12.76
C THR A 14 9.22 2.88 11.37
N ARG A 15 10.00 2.05 10.69
CA ARG A 15 9.58 1.45 9.41
C ARG A 15 8.26 0.72 9.61
N MET A 16 7.36 0.84 8.64
CA MET A 16 6.08 0.17 8.66
C MET A 16 5.93 -0.76 7.47
N HIS A 17 5.40 -1.95 7.72
CA HIS A 17 5.18 -2.99 6.73
C HIS A 17 3.71 -3.02 6.29
N CYS A 18 3.49 -3.26 5.00
CA CYS A 18 2.16 -3.48 4.45
C CYS A 18 1.59 -4.81 4.92
N PHE A 19 0.27 -4.87 5.08
CA PHE A 19 -0.40 -6.15 5.22
C PHE A 19 -0.13 -7.03 3.99
N PRO A 20 -0.08 -8.37 4.16
CA PRO A 20 0.01 -9.31 3.05
C PRO A 20 -1.13 -9.10 2.04
N ASP A 21 -0.94 -9.57 0.82
CA ASP A 21 -2.00 -9.60 -0.18
C ASP A 21 -3.03 -10.70 0.22
N PRO A 22 -4.31 -10.37 0.39
CA PRO A 22 -5.33 -11.30 0.88
C PRO A 22 -5.67 -12.41 -0.13
N GLU A 23 -5.44 -12.21 -1.42
CA GLU A 23 -5.65 -13.25 -2.44
C GLU A 23 -4.44 -14.18 -2.53
N LYS A 24 -3.23 -13.62 -2.39
CA LYS A 24 -1.97 -14.37 -2.53
C LYS A 24 -1.55 -15.11 -1.26
N TYR A 25 -1.85 -14.53 -0.10
CA TYR A 25 -1.45 -15.03 1.22
C TYR A 25 -2.61 -14.91 2.23
N PRO A 26 -3.75 -15.59 1.97
CA PRO A 26 -4.96 -15.44 2.77
C PRO A 26 -4.74 -15.79 4.25
N ASP A 27 -4.04 -16.89 4.54
CA ASP A 27 -3.80 -17.35 5.91
C ASP A 27 -2.98 -16.32 6.70
N LYS A 28 -1.89 -15.84 6.10
CA LYS A 28 -1.01 -14.83 6.71
C LYS A 28 -1.76 -13.51 6.93
N PHE A 29 -2.55 -13.10 5.94
CA PHE A 29 -3.37 -11.90 6.05
C PHE A 29 -4.38 -12.02 7.20
N LEU A 30 -5.04 -13.17 7.31
CA LEU A 30 -5.99 -13.45 8.38
C LEU A 30 -5.31 -13.45 9.75
N THR A 31 -4.13 -14.07 9.89
CA THR A 31 -3.35 -14.02 11.14
C THR A 31 -3.06 -12.57 11.55
N TRP A 32 -2.60 -11.74 10.62
CA TRP A 32 -2.30 -10.33 10.91
C TRP A 32 -3.56 -9.53 11.27
N ALA A 33 -4.69 -9.81 10.60
CA ALA A 33 -5.96 -9.15 10.87
C ALA A 33 -6.53 -9.53 12.24
N ASN A 34 -6.43 -10.80 12.61
CA ASN A 34 -6.82 -11.31 13.92
C ASN A 34 -6.00 -10.65 15.03
N LEU A 35 -4.68 -10.54 14.85
CA LEU A 35 -3.79 -9.84 15.79
C LEU A 35 -4.13 -8.35 15.92
N ALA A 36 -4.62 -7.73 14.86
CA ALA A 36 -5.09 -6.35 14.87
C ALA A 36 -6.52 -6.18 15.43
N GLY A 37 -7.19 -7.27 15.85
CA GLY A 37 -8.56 -7.24 16.38
C GLY A 37 -9.62 -6.89 15.34
N VAL A 38 -9.37 -7.19 14.07
CA VAL A 38 -10.22 -6.79 12.94
C VAL A 38 -11.15 -7.94 12.56
N LYS A 39 -12.45 -7.66 12.51
CA LYS A 39 -13.42 -8.55 11.85
C LYS A 39 -13.46 -8.22 10.36
N LEU A 40 -13.15 -9.22 9.53
CA LEU A 40 -13.16 -9.11 8.07
C LEU A 40 -14.35 -9.89 7.53
N GLU A 41 -15.42 -9.18 7.17
CA GLU A 41 -16.67 -9.78 6.69
C GLU A 41 -16.75 -9.73 5.16
N THR A 42 -16.16 -8.70 4.54
CA THR A 42 -16.28 -8.46 3.09
C THR A 42 -14.94 -8.41 2.35
N ALA A 43 -14.96 -8.67 1.03
CA ALA A 43 -13.76 -8.61 0.18
C ALA A 43 -13.19 -7.19 0.08
N SER A 44 -14.06 -6.17 0.07
CA SER A 44 -13.68 -4.76 0.05
C SER A 44 -12.94 -4.34 1.33
N GLU A 45 -13.30 -4.89 2.49
CA GLU A 45 -12.56 -4.68 3.73
C GLU A 45 -11.15 -5.26 3.64
N LYS A 46 -11.00 -6.49 3.15
CA LYS A 46 -9.68 -7.12 2.99
C LYS A 46 -8.76 -6.28 2.12
N GLU A 47 -9.26 -5.77 1.00
CA GLU A 47 -8.52 -4.86 0.13
C GLU A 47 -8.17 -3.54 0.82
N TYR A 48 -9.12 -2.94 1.55
CA TYR A 48 -8.88 -1.72 2.32
C TYR A 48 -7.75 -1.92 3.34
N TYR A 49 -7.73 -3.03 4.06
CA TYR A 49 -6.69 -3.35 5.04
C TYR A 49 -5.32 -3.53 4.38
N HIS A 50 -5.25 -4.27 3.26
CA HIS A 50 -4.02 -4.42 2.48
C HIS A 50 -3.43 -3.06 2.06
N ILE A 51 -4.27 -2.19 1.50
CA ILE A 51 -3.82 -0.90 0.93
C ILE A 51 -3.52 0.12 2.02
N ASN A 52 -4.33 0.19 3.08
CA ASN A 52 -4.29 1.31 4.01
C ASN A 52 -3.61 1.03 5.35
N LYS A 53 -3.67 -0.21 5.84
CA LYS A 53 -3.20 -0.57 7.18
C LYS A 53 -1.76 -1.07 7.14
N ARG A 54 -1.03 -0.79 8.21
CA ARG A 54 0.41 -1.04 8.32
C ARG A 54 0.75 -1.51 9.72
N ILE A 55 1.79 -2.34 9.85
CA ILE A 55 2.32 -2.78 11.15
C ILE A 55 3.76 -2.29 11.29
N CYS A 56 4.12 -1.74 12.45
CA CYS A 56 5.47 -1.25 12.72
C CYS A 56 6.50 -2.39 12.77
N ASP A 57 7.75 -2.09 12.42
CA ASP A 57 8.86 -3.06 12.42
C ASP A 57 9.13 -3.68 13.79
N ILE A 58 8.79 -2.97 14.87
CA ILE A 58 8.97 -3.40 16.26
C ILE A 58 8.24 -4.70 16.59
N HIS A 59 7.24 -5.08 15.80
CA HIS A 59 6.45 -6.30 16.06
C HIS A 59 7.06 -7.56 15.44
N PHE A 60 8.14 -7.42 14.69
CA PHE A 60 8.80 -8.53 14.00
C PHE A 60 10.20 -8.75 14.59
N THR A 61 10.58 -10.01 14.71
CA THR A 61 11.92 -10.34 15.19
C THR A 61 12.97 -10.06 14.10
N PRO A 62 14.26 -9.93 14.44
CA PRO A 62 15.33 -9.84 13.45
C PRO A 62 15.37 -11.02 12.48
N GLU A 63 15.00 -12.22 12.92
CA GLU A 63 14.99 -13.46 12.12
C GLU A 63 13.87 -13.48 11.07
N ASP A 64 12.79 -12.76 11.32
CA ASP A 64 11.70 -12.53 10.37
C ASP A 64 12.11 -11.61 9.21
N LYS A 65 13.29 -11.00 9.28
CA LYS A 65 13.78 -10.01 8.33
C LYS A 65 14.98 -10.53 7.55
N ASN A 66 15.09 -10.10 6.30
CA ASN A 66 16.30 -10.29 5.52
C ASN A 66 17.27 -9.11 5.70
N ARG A 67 18.46 -9.20 5.09
CA ARG A 67 19.50 -8.14 5.09
C ARG A 67 19.04 -6.74 4.64
N TYR A 68 17.88 -6.63 3.97
CA TYR A 68 17.30 -5.38 3.49
C TYR A 68 16.13 -4.90 4.36
N ASN A 69 15.92 -5.51 5.53
CA ASN A 69 14.79 -5.24 6.43
C ASN A 69 13.44 -5.41 5.72
N ARG A 70 13.35 -6.41 4.82
CA ARG A 70 12.08 -6.90 4.27
C ARG A 70 11.68 -8.16 5.02
N LEU A 71 10.39 -8.28 5.30
CA LEU A 71 9.83 -9.44 5.98
C LEU A 71 9.89 -10.70 5.10
N ASN A 72 10.22 -11.81 5.74
CA ASN A 72 10.18 -13.15 5.15
C ASN A 72 8.74 -13.55 4.81
N ALA A 73 8.60 -14.53 3.93
CA ALA A 73 7.28 -15.00 3.48
C ALA A 73 6.41 -15.47 4.65
N LEU A 74 7.02 -16.10 5.66
CA LEU A 74 6.34 -16.65 6.84
C LEU A 74 6.33 -15.70 8.05
N ALA A 75 6.95 -14.52 7.95
CA ALA A 75 7.05 -13.59 9.07
C ALA A 75 5.66 -13.13 9.55
N VAL A 76 5.38 -13.33 10.83
CA VAL A 76 4.16 -12.88 11.50
C VAL A 76 4.53 -11.98 12.69
N PRO A 77 3.73 -10.96 13.02
CA PRO A 77 3.97 -10.15 14.19
C PRO A 77 3.92 -11.04 15.45
N THR A 78 5.00 -11.08 16.21
CA THR A 78 5.11 -11.88 17.45
C THR A 78 5.45 -11.03 18.66
N LEU A 79 6.05 -9.84 18.44
CA LEU A 79 6.47 -8.94 19.50
C LEU A 79 5.43 -7.83 19.76
N HIS A 80 5.31 -7.41 21.02
CA HIS A 80 4.45 -6.29 21.46
C HIS A 80 3.01 -6.36 20.92
N LEU A 81 2.41 -7.55 20.97
CA LEU A 81 1.02 -7.74 20.58
C LEU A 81 0.09 -7.04 21.58
N PRO A 82 -1.03 -6.45 21.11
CA PRO A 82 -2.03 -5.92 22.02
C PRO A 82 -2.57 -7.06 22.88
N ALA A 83 -2.59 -6.87 24.20
CA ALA A 83 -3.15 -7.86 25.11
C ALA A 83 -4.59 -8.16 24.69
N ASN A 84 -4.86 -9.41 24.32
CA ASN A 84 -6.20 -9.85 23.99
C ASN A 84 -7.08 -9.68 25.24
N PRO A 85 -8.28 -9.06 25.18
CA PRO A 85 -9.16 -8.91 26.34
C PRO A 85 -9.89 -10.22 26.73
N VAL A 86 -9.35 -11.38 26.41
CA VAL A 86 -9.93 -12.68 26.82
C VAL A 86 -8.85 -13.49 27.53
N ASN A 87 -9.08 -13.69 28.83
CA ASN A 87 -8.30 -14.45 29.81
C ASN A 87 -7.07 -13.75 30.39
N GLN A 88 -7.32 -12.66 31.12
CA GLN A 88 -6.68 -12.55 32.43
C GLN A 88 -7.32 -13.61 33.32
N ASN A 89 -6.63 -14.73 33.51
CA ASN A 89 -6.54 -15.45 34.78
C ASN A 89 -5.45 -16.51 34.67
N ASN A 90 -4.48 -16.38 35.57
CA ASN A 90 -3.45 -17.34 35.96
C ASN A 90 -2.13 -17.28 35.18
N SER A 91 -1.34 -16.28 35.55
CA SER A 91 0.10 -16.49 35.78
C SER A 91 0.29 -17.59 36.84
N ALA A 92 0.87 -18.71 36.45
CA ALA A 92 1.75 -19.49 37.33
C ALA A 92 2.61 -20.41 36.46
N SER A 93 3.91 -20.18 36.57
CA SER A 93 5.01 -21.04 36.19
C SER A 93 4.66 -22.53 36.22
N ASN A 94 4.96 -23.27 35.15
CA ASN A 94 5.43 -24.64 35.27
C ASN A 94 6.22 -25.04 34.01
N LEU A 95 7.53 -25.15 34.22
CA LEU A 95 8.47 -25.88 33.39
C LEU A 95 8.07 -27.36 33.43
N VAL A 96 7.44 -27.86 32.37
CA VAL A 96 7.19 -29.29 32.21
C VAL A 96 7.98 -29.80 31.02
N THR A 97 9.05 -30.53 31.35
CA THR A 97 9.78 -31.45 30.49
C THR A 97 8.79 -32.45 29.88
N VAL A 98 8.46 -32.28 28.60
CA VAL A 98 7.73 -33.29 27.82
C VAL A 98 8.75 -34.08 26.99
N LYS A 99 8.88 -35.36 27.35
CA LYS A 99 9.65 -36.38 26.66
C LYS A 99 9.26 -36.47 25.18
N GLN A 100 10.27 -36.57 24.32
CA GLN A 100 10.13 -37.12 22.96
C GLN A 100 9.52 -38.52 23.02
N PRO A 101 8.59 -38.85 22.10
CA PRO A 101 8.41 -40.21 21.63
C PRO A 101 9.10 -40.41 20.27
N SER A 102 9.89 -41.47 20.25
CA SER A 102 10.31 -42.33 19.15
C SER A 102 9.71 -42.09 17.76
N SER A 103 10.64 -42.05 16.80
CA SER A 103 10.50 -42.24 15.36
C SER A 103 9.48 -43.29 14.94
N SER A 104 8.43 -42.84 14.26
CA SER A 104 7.74 -43.64 13.25
C SER A 104 8.08 -43.06 11.88
N GLU A 105 8.61 -43.91 11.00
CA GLU A 105 8.97 -43.60 9.63
C GLU A 105 7.70 -43.26 8.82
N HIS A 106 7.37 -41.97 8.73
CA HIS A 106 6.42 -41.49 7.75
C HIS A 106 7.13 -41.28 6.42
N ASN A 107 6.90 -42.23 5.52
CA ASN A 107 7.25 -42.22 4.12
C ASN A 107 6.55 -41.02 3.43
N TYR A 108 7.22 -39.88 3.32
CA TYR A 108 6.72 -38.74 2.54
C TYR A 108 7.07 -38.99 1.07
N SER A 109 6.07 -39.32 0.26
CA SER A 109 6.21 -39.20 -1.17
C SER A 109 6.49 -37.73 -1.51
N VAL A 110 7.65 -37.49 -2.11
CA VAL A 110 8.05 -36.19 -2.65
C VAL A 110 7.10 -35.86 -3.80
N ILE A 111 5.96 -35.26 -3.48
CA ILE A 111 5.12 -34.61 -4.49
C ILE A 111 5.86 -33.34 -4.88
N SER A 112 6.58 -33.40 -6.00
CA SER A 112 7.19 -32.26 -6.66
C SER A 112 6.14 -31.16 -6.84
N ARG A 113 6.25 -30.10 -6.03
CA ARG A 113 5.41 -28.91 -6.16
C ARG A 113 5.69 -28.28 -7.54
N PRO A 114 4.67 -28.09 -8.40
CA PRO A 114 4.89 -27.41 -9.67
C PRO A 114 5.38 -25.97 -9.41
N ASP A 115 6.47 -25.59 -10.08
CA ASP A 115 7.08 -24.26 -9.97
C ASP A 115 6.17 -23.20 -10.59
N TRP A 116 5.23 -22.71 -9.77
CA TRP A 116 4.25 -21.69 -10.16
C TRP A 116 4.87 -20.30 -10.38
N LYS A 117 6.18 -20.11 -10.20
CA LYS A 117 6.86 -18.83 -10.45
C LYS A 117 6.88 -18.48 -11.93
N GLU A 118 6.85 -19.48 -12.82
CA GLU A 118 6.86 -19.28 -14.28
C GLU A 118 5.56 -18.63 -14.77
N SER A 119 4.39 -19.07 -14.27
CA SER A 119 3.07 -18.59 -14.73
C SER A 119 2.69 -17.17 -14.28
N ARG A 120 3.39 -16.54 -13.33
CA ARG A 120 3.06 -15.17 -12.83
C ARG A 120 3.78 -14.03 -13.54
N LYS A 121 4.87 -14.33 -14.25
CA LYS A 121 5.62 -13.34 -15.04
C LYS A 121 4.74 -12.61 -16.09
N PRO A 122 3.85 -13.27 -16.85
CA PRO A 122 3.04 -12.58 -17.84
C PRO A 122 1.99 -11.64 -17.24
N LEU A 123 1.35 -12.03 -16.13
CA LEU A 123 0.29 -11.22 -15.51
C LEU A 123 0.85 -9.94 -14.86
N GLN A 124 1.99 -10.03 -14.15
CA GLN A 124 2.63 -8.85 -13.56
C GLN A 124 3.13 -7.88 -14.62
N THR A 125 3.62 -8.40 -15.75
CA THR A 125 4.05 -7.59 -16.89
C THR A 125 2.87 -6.84 -17.51
N LYS A 126 1.71 -7.51 -17.65
CA LYS A 126 0.47 -6.90 -18.13
C LYS A 126 -0.03 -5.80 -17.19
N ILE A 127 0.00 -6.01 -15.87
CA ILE A 127 -0.35 -4.99 -14.87
C ILE A 127 0.61 -3.78 -14.94
N LYS A 128 1.91 -4.03 -15.06
CA LYS A 128 2.91 -2.96 -15.18
C LYS A 128 2.68 -2.12 -16.44
N TYR A 129 2.43 -2.78 -17.57
CA TYR A 129 2.09 -2.13 -18.84
C TYR A 129 0.82 -1.28 -18.74
N LEU A 130 -0.26 -1.83 -18.17
CA LEU A 130 -1.51 -1.09 -17.98
C LEU A 130 -1.32 0.15 -17.10
N ARG A 131 -0.52 0.05 -16.02
CA ARG A 131 -0.19 1.22 -15.17
C ARG A 131 0.58 2.30 -15.95
N THR A 132 1.53 1.90 -16.78
CA THR A 132 2.28 2.86 -17.61
C THR A 132 1.38 3.51 -18.65
N GLU A 133 0.46 2.75 -19.25
CA GLU A 133 -0.46 3.24 -20.27
C GLU A 133 -1.51 4.19 -19.70
N ILE A 134 -2.09 3.87 -18.55
CA ILE A 134 -2.98 4.77 -17.81
C ILE A 134 -2.25 6.07 -17.47
N SER A 135 -0.98 5.99 -17.01
CA SER A 135 -0.18 7.18 -16.72
C SER A 135 0.10 8.02 -17.96
N ARG A 136 0.33 7.38 -19.11
CA ARG A 136 0.51 8.05 -20.41
C ARG A 136 -0.76 8.78 -20.84
N LEU A 137 -1.91 8.12 -20.76
CA LEU A 137 -3.21 8.70 -21.10
C LEU A 137 -3.58 9.86 -20.17
N ARG A 138 -3.34 9.73 -18.87
CA ARG A 138 -3.55 10.82 -17.89
C ARG A 138 -2.73 12.06 -18.25
N ARG A 139 -1.45 11.90 -18.57
CA ARG A 139 -0.60 13.03 -19.01
C ARG A 139 -1.13 13.68 -20.30
N LYS A 140 -1.57 12.88 -21.26
CA LYS A 140 -2.19 13.41 -22.50
C LYS A 140 -3.47 14.18 -22.21
N ALA A 141 -4.36 13.64 -21.39
CA ALA A 141 -5.61 14.30 -21.02
C ALA A 141 -5.34 15.63 -20.29
N ILE A 142 -4.41 15.64 -19.32
CA ILE A 142 -3.99 16.86 -18.63
C ILE A 142 -3.44 17.89 -19.62
N ASN A 143 -2.57 17.49 -20.55
CA ASN A 143 -2.04 18.42 -21.56
C ASN A 143 -3.14 18.98 -22.46
N ILE A 144 -4.10 18.16 -22.90
CA ILE A 144 -5.24 18.63 -23.71
C ILE A 144 -6.07 19.65 -22.92
N LEU A 145 -6.40 19.35 -21.67
CA LEU A 145 -7.16 20.25 -20.80
C LEU A 145 -6.40 21.56 -20.56
N LEU A 146 -5.10 21.48 -20.30
CA LEU A 146 -4.25 22.65 -20.06
C LEU A 146 -4.13 23.51 -21.32
N HIS A 147 -3.93 22.91 -22.49
CA HIS A 147 -3.91 23.64 -23.77
C HIS A 147 -5.26 24.28 -24.11
N SER A 148 -6.36 23.54 -23.90
CA SER A 148 -7.72 24.06 -24.08
C SER A 148 -7.98 25.25 -23.16
N TRP A 149 -7.65 25.11 -21.87
CA TRP A 149 -7.78 26.17 -20.89
C TRP A 149 -6.93 27.39 -21.25
N CYS A 150 -5.65 27.21 -21.57
CA CYS A 150 -4.79 28.31 -22.01
C CYS A 150 -5.31 29.01 -23.27
N ARG A 151 -5.89 28.27 -24.23
CA ARG A 151 -6.50 28.86 -25.43
C ARG A 151 -7.74 29.70 -25.07
N SER A 152 -8.58 29.21 -24.17
CA SER A 152 -9.76 29.95 -23.68
C SER A 152 -9.37 31.22 -22.93
N ILE A 153 -8.40 31.14 -22.01
CA ILE A 153 -7.86 32.32 -21.31
C ILE A 153 -7.30 33.33 -22.31
N ASN A 154 -6.51 32.91 -23.30
CA ASN A 154 -6.00 33.82 -24.32
C ASN A 154 -7.11 34.53 -25.10
N ARG A 155 -8.24 33.86 -25.37
CA ARG A 155 -9.40 34.48 -26.03
C ARG A 155 -10.07 35.52 -25.13
N ILE A 156 -10.18 35.26 -23.82
CA ILE A 156 -10.70 36.22 -22.84
C ILE A 156 -9.77 37.45 -22.76
N LEU A 157 -8.47 37.23 -22.61
CA LEU A 157 -7.48 38.32 -22.49
C LEU A 157 -7.37 39.16 -23.78
N SER A 158 -7.57 38.54 -24.95
CA SER A 158 -7.59 39.25 -26.24
C SER A 158 -8.91 39.97 -26.51
N GLY A 159 -9.87 39.96 -25.58
CA GLY A 159 -11.20 40.56 -25.77
C GLY A 159 -12.09 39.83 -26.78
N LYS A 160 -11.69 38.63 -27.24
CA LYS A 160 -12.45 37.84 -28.23
C LYS A 160 -13.64 37.09 -27.62
N ILE A 161 -13.70 37.00 -26.29
CA ILE A 161 -14.81 36.43 -25.52
C ILE A 161 -15.07 37.36 -24.35
N VAL A 162 -16.34 37.73 -24.15
CA VAL A 162 -16.80 38.45 -22.94
C VAL A 162 -16.87 37.44 -21.80
N TYR A 163 -16.11 37.67 -20.75
CA TYR A 163 -16.10 36.84 -19.54
C TYR A 163 -16.87 37.56 -18.44
N HIS A 164 -17.95 36.95 -17.98
CA HIS A 164 -18.82 37.49 -16.92
C HIS A 164 -18.46 36.98 -15.51
N GLY A 165 -17.33 36.29 -15.35
CA GLY A 165 -16.86 35.83 -14.04
C GLY A 165 -16.18 36.96 -13.26
N ASP A 166 -15.87 36.65 -12.00
CA ASP A 166 -15.25 37.56 -11.06
C ASP A 166 -13.84 38.04 -11.49
N ASP A 167 -13.55 39.31 -11.24
CA ASP A 167 -12.27 39.95 -11.60
C ASP A 167 -11.06 39.27 -10.95
N PHE A 168 -11.26 38.52 -9.86
CA PHE A 168 -10.23 37.71 -9.23
C PHE A 168 -9.69 36.63 -10.17
N THR A 169 -10.58 35.90 -10.85
CA THR A 169 -10.21 34.83 -11.78
C THR A 169 -9.48 35.40 -13.00
N LYS A 170 -9.93 36.55 -13.50
CA LYS A 170 -9.28 37.28 -14.60
C LYS A 170 -7.87 37.76 -14.22
N ASN A 171 -7.72 38.32 -13.02
CA ASN A 171 -6.43 38.76 -12.49
C ASN A 171 -5.46 37.60 -12.25
N ALA A 172 -5.94 36.47 -11.69
CA ALA A 172 -5.13 35.27 -11.48
C ALA A 172 -4.64 34.68 -12.82
N ALA A 173 -5.53 34.60 -13.82
CA ALA A 173 -5.19 34.14 -15.17
C ALA A 173 -4.17 35.06 -15.86
N GLN A 174 -4.33 36.39 -15.73
CA GLN A 174 -3.39 37.37 -16.27
C GLN A 174 -2.01 37.26 -15.60
N ARG A 175 -1.96 37.10 -14.26
CA ARG A 175 -0.70 36.89 -13.51
C ARG A 175 0.02 35.61 -13.96
N TYR A 176 -0.72 34.50 -14.11
CA TYR A 176 -0.15 33.25 -14.62
C TYR A 176 0.40 33.41 -16.04
N TYR A 177 -0.35 34.07 -16.92
CA TYR A 177 0.07 34.33 -18.31
C TYR A 177 1.35 35.16 -18.36
N ASN A 178 1.40 36.28 -17.62
CA ASN A 178 2.57 37.15 -17.58
C ASN A 178 3.81 36.40 -17.07
N LYS A 179 3.66 35.56 -16.03
CA LYS A 179 4.75 34.75 -15.47
C LYS A 179 5.33 33.74 -16.47
N HIS A 180 4.52 33.21 -17.38
CA HIS A 180 4.92 32.14 -18.31
C HIS A 180 5.10 32.61 -19.76
N ARG A 181 4.84 33.89 -20.07
CA ARG A 181 5.02 34.48 -21.41
C ARG A 181 6.48 34.44 -21.88
N HIS A 182 7.44 34.49 -20.96
CA HIS A 182 8.87 34.47 -21.28
C HIS A 182 9.36 33.21 -22.00
N TYR A 183 8.62 32.08 -21.94
CA TYR A 183 8.99 30.86 -22.66
C TYR A 183 8.69 30.91 -24.16
N ARG A 184 7.95 31.92 -24.64
CA ARG A 184 7.50 31.99 -26.04
C ARG A 184 8.41 32.79 -26.97
N ASN A 185 9.31 33.61 -26.42
CA ASN A 185 10.21 34.47 -27.19
C ASN A 185 11.64 33.90 -27.33
N LYS A 186 11.86 32.63 -27.00
CA LYS A 186 13.12 31.90 -27.27
C LYS A 186 12.97 30.97 -28.48
N LYS A 187 12.59 31.54 -29.61
CA LYS A 187 12.70 30.90 -30.93
C LYS A 187 13.20 31.93 -31.92
#